data_AF-A0A1V4IXK1-F1
#
_entry.id   AF-A0A1V4IXK1-F1
#
_cell.length_a   1.000
_cell.length_b   1.000
_cell.length_c   1.000
_cell.angle_alpha   90.00
_cell.angle_beta   90.00
_cell.angle_gamma   90.00
#
_symmetry.space_group_name_H-M   'P 1'
#
loop_
_entity.id
_entity.type
_entity.pdbx_description
1 polymer ?
#
loop_
_entity_poly.entity_id
_entity_poly.type
_entity_poly.pdbx_seq_one_letter_code
_entity_poly.pdbx_strand_id
1 'polypeptide(L)'
;MIRMVFNEDEQGSISTGSIIKEETYKILQSQIVYDSEQDSYITLATCTTEEDKVETVNIDGFSIDRTVLELKGAYIDVKVTEEDGEEYYSGRIYNC
;
A
#
# COMPACT_ATOMS: atom_id res chain seq x y z
N MET A 1 -7.75 -26.20 15.68
CA MET A 1 -7.73 -25.67 17.06
C MET A 1 -6.57 -24.68 17.16
N ILE A 2 -6.84 -23.41 16.88
CA ILE A 2 -6.10 -22.26 17.44
C ILE A 2 -7.20 -21.27 17.81
N ARG A 3 -7.24 -20.91 19.10
CA ARG A 3 -8.11 -19.89 19.67
C ARG A 3 -7.42 -18.55 19.44
N MET A 4 -8.14 -17.61 18.83
CA MET A 4 -7.90 -16.18 19.03
C MET A 4 -9.20 -15.62 19.62
N VAL A 5 -9.08 -14.91 20.74
CA VAL A 5 -10.17 -14.25 21.45
C VAL A 5 -9.70 -12.83 21.76
N PHE A 6 -10.67 -11.91 21.86
CA PHE A 6 -10.66 -10.53 22.37
C PHE A 6 -10.44 -9.46 21.27
N ASN A 7 -11.28 -8.42 21.13
CA ASN A 7 -12.27 -7.83 22.03
C ASN A 7 -13.56 -7.43 21.27
N GLU A 8 -14.72 -7.65 21.90
CA GLU A 8 -15.96 -6.93 21.61
C GLU A 8 -15.86 -5.59 22.35
N ASP A 9 -15.66 -4.49 21.63
CA ASP A 9 -16.04 -3.10 21.99
C ASP A 9 -15.23 -2.13 21.13
N GLU A 10 -15.61 -1.96 19.86
CA GLU A 10 -15.52 -0.70 19.13
C GLU A 10 -16.29 -0.88 17.81
N GLN A 11 -17.37 -0.14 17.63
CA GLN A 11 -18.11 -0.07 16.36
C GLN A 11 -17.23 0.63 15.32
N GLY A 12 -16.37 -0.13 14.65
CA GLY A 12 -15.81 0.22 13.36
C GLY A 12 -16.33 -0.82 12.37
N SER A 13 -17.20 -0.41 11.45
CA SER A 13 -17.63 -1.25 10.34
C SER A 13 -16.40 -1.93 9.73
N ILE A 14 -16.29 -3.26 9.81
CA ILE A 14 -15.33 -3.99 9.00
C ILE A 14 -15.93 -3.97 7.61
N SER A 15 -15.60 -2.93 6.85
CA SER A 15 -15.96 -2.91 5.46
C SER A 15 -15.15 -3.97 4.73
N THR A 16 -15.84 -5.02 4.30
CA THR A 16 -15.26 -6.06 3.46
C THR A 16 -15.27 -5.58 2.01
N GLY A 17 -14.46 -4.55 1.71
CA GLY A 17 -14.23 -4.12 0.34
C GLY A 17 -13.78 -5.31 -0.51
N SER A 18 -14.21 -5.37 -1.76
CA SER A 18 -13.85 -6.47 -2.67
C SER A 18 -12.41 -6.28 -3.12
N ILE A 19 -11.59 -7.34 -3.03
CA ILE A 19 -10.22 -7.29 -3.54
C ILE A 19 -10.28 -7.30 -5.06
N ILE A 20 -9.76 -6.26 -5.70
CA ILE A 20 -9.75 -6.12 -7.16
C ILE A 20 -8.36 -6.27 -7.77
N LYS A 21 -7.29 -6.10 -6.96
CA LYS A 21 -5.90 -6.25 -7.42
C LYS A 21 -5.00 -6.68 -6.26
N GLU A 22 -4.14 -7.66 -6.50
CA GLU A 22 -3.01 -8.03 -5.64
C GLU A 22 -1.79 -8.30 -6.51
N GLU A 23 -0.77 -7.46 -6.42
CA GLU A 23 0.44 -7.56 -7.26
C GLU A 23 1.69 -7.12 -6.48
N THR A 24 2.85 -7.60 -6.92
CA THR A 24 4.15 -7.20 -6.37
C THR A 24 4.88 -6.29 -7.36
N TYR A 25 5.37 -5.15 -6.89
CA TYR A 25 6.20 -4.25 -7.68
C TYR A 25 7.59 -4.09 -7.11
N LYS A 26 8.53 -3.68 -7.96
CA LYS A 26 9.86 -3.24 -7.55
C LYS A 26 9.98 -1.72 -7.69
N ILE A 27 10.33 -1.05 -6.60
CA ILE A 27 10.46 0.40 -6.57
C ILE A 27 11.73 0.81 -7.33
N LEU A 28 11.56 1.69 -8.33
CA LEU A 28 12.66 2.25 -9.12
C LEU A 28 13.14 3.58 -8.54
N GLN A 29 12.19 4.38 -8.04
CA GLN A 29 12.42 5.69 -7.45
C GLN A 29 11.22 6.09 -6.58
N SER A 30 11.45 6.98 -5.61
CA SER A 30 10.38 7.62 -4.83
C SER A 30 10.61 9.13 -4.74
N GLN A 31 9.53 9.88 -4.52
CA GLN A 31 9.54 11.32 -4.33
C GLN A 31 8.40 11.75 -3.40
N ILE A 32 8.63 12.82 -2.65
CA ILE A 32 7.60 13.48 -1.84
C ILE A 32 7.08 14.67 -2.64
N VAL A 33 5.76 14.75 -2.82
CA VAL A 33 5.09 15.81 -3.59
C VAL A 33 4.07 16.49 -2.69
N TYR A 34 3.91 17.81 -2.84
CA TYR A 34 2.83 18.54 -2.18
C TYR A 34 1.55 18.42 -3.01
N ASP A 35 0.51 17.88 -2.41
CA ASP A 35 -0.86 17.84 -2.93
C ASP A 35 -1.62 19.08 -2.43
N SER A 36 -1.89 20.01 -3.33
CA SER A 36 -2.62 21.24 -3.02
C SER A 36 -4.11 21.04 -2.82
N GLU A 37 -4.69 19.94 -3.32
CA GLU A 37 -6.12 19.65 -3.13
C GLU A 37 -6.38 19.15 -1.70
N GLN A 38 -5.45 18.37 -1.16
CA GLN A 38 -5.50 17.85 0.21
C GLN A 38 -4.72 18.70 1.22
N ASP A 39 -4.02 19.75 0.77
CA ASP A 39 -3.12 20.58 1.58
C ASP A 39 -2.13 19.74 2.42
N SER A 40 -1.51 18.74 1.78
CA SER A 40 -0.63 17.78 2.45
C SER A 40 0.51 17.32 1.56
N TYR A 41 1.51 16.64 2.15
CA TYR A 41 2.58 15.99 1.39
C TYR A 41 2.30 14.51 1.26
N ILE A 42 2.45 13.99 0.05
CA ILE A 42 2.28 12.57 -0.26
C ILE A 42 3.58 11.93 -0.75
N THR A 43 3.75 10.64 -0.51
CA THR A 43 4.89 9.85 -1.00
C THR A 43 4.48 9.03 -2.22
N LEU A 44 5.07 9.35 -3.37
CA LEU A 44 4.85 8.60 -4.61
C LEU A 44 6.06 7.71 -4.90
N ALA A 45 5.81 6.45 -5.26
CA ALA A 45 6.81 5.51 -5.74
C ALA A 45 6.56 5.18 -7.21
N THR A 46 7.57 5.34 -8.04
CA THR A 46 7.60 4.80 -9.41
C THR A 46 8.16 3.39 -9.35
N CYS A 47 7.38 2.43 -9.85
CA CYS A 47 7.66 1.01 -9.73
C CYS A 47 7.60 0.32 -11.08
N THR A 48 8.26 -0.84 -11.18
CA THR A 48 8.03 -1.79 -12.27
C THR A 48 7.19 -2.96 -11.78
N THR A 49 6.22 -3.38 -12.60
CA THR A 49 5.41 -4.58 -12.36
C THR A 49 6.10 -5.83 -12.87
N GLU A 50 5.53 -7.02 -12.60
CA GLU A 50 6.02 -8.30 -13.15
C GLU A 50 5.93 -8.36 -14.68
N GLU A 51 5.03 -7.57 -15.29
CA GLU A 51 4.89 -7.45 -16.75
C GLU A 51 5.81 -6.37 -17.36
N ASP A 52 6.82 -5.90 -16.61
CA ASP A 52 7.76 -4.83 -17.00
C ASP A 52 7.07 -3.49 -17.36
N LYS A 53 5.84 -3.27 -16.84
CA LYS A 53 5.15 -1.97 -16.95
C LYS A 53 5.60 -1.04 -15.84
N VAL A 54 5.67 0.26 -16.15
CA VAL A 54 5.97 1.29 -15.17
C VAL A 54 4.68 1.90 -14.65
N GLU A 55 4.49 1.86 -13.34
CA GLU A 55 3.35 2.45 -12.64
C GLU A 55 3.84 3.41 -11.54
N THR A 56 2.99 4.36 -11.15
CA THR A 56 3.24 5.24 -10.01
C THR A 56 2.15 5.03 -8.97
N VAL A 57 2.55 4.76 -7.74
CA VAL A 57 1.65 4.40 -6.64
C VAL A 57 1.87 5.37 -5.48
N ASN A 58 0.78 5.84 -4.87
CA ASN A 58 0.85 6.49 -3.57
C ASN A 58 1.10 5.43 -2.50
N ILE A 59 2.21 5.54 -1.79
CA ILE A 59 2.65 4.57 -0.78
C ILE A 59 2.48 5.08 0.65
N ASP A 60 1.73 6.17 0.85
CA ASP A 60 1.37 6.63 2.18
C ASP A 60 0.51 5.59 2.89
N GLY A 61 0.80 5.35 4.16
CA GLY A 61 0.11 4.34 4.96
C GLY A 61 0.56 2.89 4.71
N PHE A 62 1.48 2.65 3.75
CA PHE A 62 2.05 1.32 3.56
C PHE A 62 2.95 0.95 4.73
N SER A 63 2.87 -0.31 5.16
CA SER A 63 3.78 -0.84 6.18
C SER A 63 5.18 -1.03 5.60
N ILE A 64 6.22 -0.62 6.32
CA ILE A 64 7.61 -0.76 5.86
C ILE A 64 8.37 -1.68 6.81
N ASP A 65 8.99 -2.72 6.26
CA ASP A 65 9.87 -3.59 7.01
C ASP A 65 11.09 -2.83 7.54
N ARG A 66 11.45 -3.11 8.79
CA ARG A 66 12.56 -2.43 9.49
C ARG A 66 13.92 -2.56 8.80
N THR A 67 14.07 -3.54 7.91
CA THR A 67 15.30 -3.79 7.15
C THR A 67 15.41 -2.93 5.89
N VAL A 68 14.36 -2.20 5.51
CA VAL A 68 14.35 -1.29 4.36
C VAL A 68 15.02 0.02 4.77
N LEU A 69 16.26 0.20 4.31
CA LEU A 69 17.05 1.43 4.54
C LEU A 69 16.85 2.47 3.43
N GLU A 70 16.53 2.00 2.23
CA GLU A 70 16.20 2.81 1.06
C GLU A 70 15.02 2.18 0.33
N LEU A 71 14.10 3.02 -0.17
CA LEU A 71 12.95 2.53 -0.92
C LEU A 71 13.36 2.05 -2.31
N LYS A 72 14.40 2.65 -2.91
CA LYS A 72 14.87 2.27 -4.24
C LYS A 72 15.40 0.85 -4.22
N GLY A 73 14.84 0.01 -5.09
CA GLY A 73 15.19 -1.40 -5.21
C GLY A 73 14.41 -2.32 -4.27
N ALA A 74 13.67 -1.78 -3.29
CA ALA A 74 12.77 -2.55 -2.45
C ALA A 74 11.54 -3.03 -3.24
N TYR A 75 10.87 -4.04 -2.68
CA TYR A 75 9.64 -4.61 -3.21
C TYR A 75 8.43 -4.07 -2.44
N ILE A 76 7.30 -4.01 -3.12
CA ILE A 76 6.02 -3.59 -2.56
C ILE A 76 4.94 -4.59 -2.96
N ASP A 77 4.28 -5.19 -1.97
CA ASP A 77 3.06 -5.96 -2.20
C ASP A 77 1.90 -4.96 -2.11
N VAL A 78 1.20 -4.76 -3.22
CA VAL A 78 0.05 -3.85 -3.32
C VAL A 78 -1.23 -4.64 -3.32
N LYS A 79 -2.16 -4.24 -2.47
CA LYS A 79 -3.54 -4.72 -2.44
C LYS A 79 -4.49 -3.55 -2.65
N VAL A 80 -5.32 -3.66 -3.67
CA VAL A 80 -6.38 -2.70 -3.97
C VAL A 80 -7.73 -3.30 -3.63
N THR A 81 -8.48 -2.62 -2.78
CA THR A 81 -9.85 -2.97 -2.43
C THR A 81 -10.81 -1.90 -2.90
N GLU A 82 -11.96 -2.31 -3.42
CA GLU A 82 -13.05 -1.42 -3.81
C GLU A 82 -14.16 -1.46 -2.76
N GLU A 83 -14.54 -0.30 -2.26
CA GLU A 83 -15.68 -0.11 -1.36
C GLU A 83 -16.48 1.12 -1.83
N ASP A 84 -17.79 0.96 -2.00
CA ASP A 84 -18.69 2.03 -2.45
C ASP A 84 -18.26 2.77 -3.74
N GLY A 85 -17.53 2.07 -4.62
CA GLY A 85 -17.01 2.61 -5.89
C GLY A 85 -15.71 3.41 -5.74
N GLU A 86 -15.10 3.41 -4.56
CA GLU A 86 -13.81 4.03 -4.27
C GLU A 86 -12.72 2.97 -4.11
N GLU A 87 -11.54 3.23 -4.67
CA GLU A 87 -10.37 2.34 -4.58
C GLU A 87 -9.47 2.73 -3.41
N TYR A 88 -9.12 1.74 -2.60
CA TYR A 88 -8.23 1.88 -1.45
C TYR A 88 -6.97 1.05 -1.66
N TYR A 89 -5.82 1.72 -1.55
CA TYR A 89 -4.51 1.11 -1.74
C TYR A 89 -3.88 0.81 -0.37
N SER A 90 -3.43 -0.41 -0.20
CA SER A 90 -2.73 -0.86 1.02
C SER A 90 -1.61 -1.82 0.66
N GLY A 91 -0.66 -2.02 1.59
CA GLY A 91 0.41 -2.96 1.32
C GLY A 91 1.59 -2.94 2.29
N ARG A 92 2.64 -3.63 1.85
CA ARG A 92 3.88 -3.81 2.60
C ARG A 92 5.10 -3.61 1.70
N ILE A 93 6.07 -2.85 2.19
CA ILE A 93 7.36 -2.60 1.54
C ILE A 93 8.43 -3.41 2.28
N TYR A 94 9.25 -4.15 1.54
CA TYR A 94 10.28 -5.03 2.09
C TYR A 94 11.48 -5.19 1.16
N ASN A 95 12.60 -5.67 1.71
CA ASN A 95 13.78 -6.07 0.95
C ASN A 95 13.77 -7.59 0.71
N CYS A 96 14.25 -8.02 -0.44
CA CYS A 96 14.46 -9.43 -0.77
C CYS A 96 15.61 -10.06 0.03
#